data_AF-A0A355RIQ6-F1
#
_entry.id   AF-A0A355RIQ6-F1
#
_cell.length_a   1.000
_cell.length_b   1.000
_cell.length_c   1.000
_cell.angle_alpha   90.00
_cell.angle_beta   90.00
_cell.angle_gamma   90.00
#
_symmetry.space_group_name_H-M   'P 1'
#
loop_
_entity.id
_entity.type
_entity.pdbx_description
1 polymer ?
#
loop_
_entity_poly.entity_id
_entity_poly.type
_entity_poly.pdbx_seq_one_letter_code
_entity_poly.pdbx_strand_id
1 'polypeptide(L)' 'RYAPHTAPLPTQFELVSRKPILGTPEEIAQNPRARSAKLRIARRTASAAGGVVTPSDLGMPLMDLPL' A
#
# COMPACT_ATOMS: atom_id res chain seq x y z
N ARG A 1 -19.73 -21.84 18.36
CA ARG A 1 -19.17 -22.43 17.12
C ARG A 1 -17.71 -22.01 17.04
N TYR A 2 -16.77 -22.94 16.94
CA TYR A 2 -15.35 -22.64 16.74
C TYR A 2 -15.07 -22.64 15.24
N ALA A 3 -14.49 -21.57 14.71
CA ALA A 3 -14.05 -21.51 13.31
C ALA A 3 -12.64 -22.11 13.20
N PRO A 4 -12.33 -22.89 12.15
CA PRO A 4 -11.00 -23.46 11.98
C PRO A 4 -9.95 -22.37 11.78
N HIS A 5 -8.75 -22.60 12.31
CA HIS A 5 -7.61 -21.70 12.13
C HIS A 5 -7.05 -21.86 10.71
N THR A 6 -7.02 -20.77 9.95
CA THR A 6 -6.44 -20.72 8.60
C THR A 6 -5.10 -20.01 8.65
N ALA A 7 -4.06 -20.60 8.05
CA ALA A 7 -2.76 -19.96 7.95
C ALA A 7 -2.85 -18.68 7.09
N PRO A 8 -2.24 -17.56 7.53
CA PRO A 8 -2.24 -16.33 6.75
C PRO A 8 -1.39 -16.47 5.49
N LEU A 9 -1.82 -15.80 4.42
CA LEU A 9 -1.03 -15.68 3.19
C LEU A 9 0.27 -14.90 3.45
N PRO A 10 1.35 -15.20 2.72
CA PRO A 10 2.62 -14.50 2.89
C PRO A 10 2.48 -13.03 2.46
N THR A 11 3.05 -12.12 3.25
CA THR A 11 2.99 -10.68 2.97
C THR A 11 3.84 -10.33 1.76
N GLN A 12 3.32 -9.44 0.91
CA GLN A 12 4.00 -8.98 -0.32
C GLN A 12 4.99 -7.84 -0.06
N PHE A 13 4.84 -7.16 1.07
CA PHE A 13 5.68 -6.05 1.46
C PHE A 13 6.08 -6.16 2.92
N GLU A 14 7.34 -5.89 3.19
CA GLU A 14 7.88 -5.70 4.52
C GLU A 14 7.99 -4.20 4.79
N LEU A 15 7.44 -3.74 5.92
CA LEU A 15 7.52 -2.32 6.30
C LEU A 15 8.94 -2.00 6.76
N VAL A 16 9.61 -1.06 6.08
CA VAL A 16 10.95 -0.60 6.48
C VAL A 16 10.86 0.24 7.75
N SER A 17 9.80 1.04 7.89
CA SER A 17 9.49 1.76 9.12
C SER A 17 8.03 1.55 9.52
N ARG A 18 7.79 1.30 10.81
CA ARG A 18 6.42 1.19 11.36
C ARG A 18 5.74 2.56 11.50
N LYS A 19 6.51 3.56 11.92
CA LYS A 19 6.06 4.96 12.02
C LYS A 19 6.50 5.73 10.76
N PRO A 20 5.72 6.73 10.33
CA PRO A 20 6.14 7.60 9.24
C PRO A 20 7.38 8.39 9.64
N ILE A 21 8.27 8.62 8.68
CA ILE A 21 9.40 9.53 8.83
C ILE A 21 8.88 10.95 8.58
N LEU A 22 9.17 11.86 9.50
CA LEU A 22 8.80 13.27 9.43
C LEU A 22 10.00 14.11 9.01
N GLY A 23 9.74 15.32 8.50
CA GLY A 23 10.80 16.29 8.23
C GLY A 23 11.54 16.70 9.50
N THR A 24 12.83 16.98 9.37
CA THR A 24 13.66 17.47 10.49
C THR A 24 13.28 18.92 10.84
N PRO A 25 13.60 19.42 12.06
CA PRO A 25 13.38 20.82 12.41
C PRO A 25 14.03 21.80 11.43
N GLU A 26 15.24 21.48 10.97
CA GLU A 26 15.99 22.28 10.00
C GLU A 26 15.28 22.31 8.63
N GLU A 27 14.81 21.16 8.16
CA GLU A 27 14.05 21.04 6.91
C GLU A 27 12.73 21.80 6.98
N ILE A 28 12.03 21.76 8.12
CA ILE A 28 10.78 22.50 8.33
C ILE A 28 11.04 24.01 8.35
N ALA A 29 12.17 24.46 8.92
CA ALA A 29 12.55 25.87 8.93
C ALA A 29 12.83 26.40 7.52
N GLN A 30 13.50 25.59 6.67
CA GLN A 30 13.78 25.94 5.27
C GLN A 30 12.55 25.79 4.37
N ASN A 31 11.70 24.81 4.64
CA ASN A 31 10.48 24.54 3.89
C ASN A 31 9.31 24.27 4.85
N PRO A 32 8.52 25.30 5.22
CA PRO A 32 7.37 25.15 6.10
C PRO A 32 6.32 24.14 5.61
N ARG A 33 6.25 23.84 4.30
CA ARG A 33 5.33 22.81 3.76
C ARG A 33 5.76 21.39 4.15
N ALA A 34 7.01 21.17 4.55
CA ALA A 34 7.50 19.86 4.99
C ALA A 34 6.86 19.41 6.33
N ARG A 35 6.29 20.33 7.13
CA ARG A 35 5.68 20.02 8.44
C ARG A 35 4.61 18.93 8.38
N SER A 36 3.89 18.80 7.27
CA SER A 36 2.82 17.80 7.09
C SER A 36 3.24 16.59 6.26
N ALA A 37 4.46 16.56 5.73
CA ALA A 37 4.97 15.44 4.95
C ALA A 37 5.16 14.21 5.84
N LYS A 38 4.71 13.05 5.35
CA LYS A 38 4.80 11.76 6.05
C LYS A 38 5.35 10.73 5.08
N LEU A 39 6.64 10.45 5.17
CA LEU A 39 7.29 9.43 4.35
C LEU A 39 7.01 8.04 4.93
N ARG A 40 6.51 7.13 4.08
CA ARG A 40 6.29 5.71 4.40
C ARG A 40 7.00 4.86 3.36
N ILE A 41 7.71 3.84 3.81
CA ILE A 41 8.55 3.01 2.95
C ILE A 41 8.27 1.53 3.24
N ALA A 42 8.12 0.74 2.19
CA ALA A 42 8.01 -0.70 2.27
C ALA A 42 8.86 -1.35 1.19
N ARG A 43 9.40 -2.54 1.48
CA ARG A 43 10.22 -3.34 0.58
C ARG A 43 9.40 -4.50 0.04
N ARG A 44 9.44 -4.72 -1.27
CA ARG A 44 8.78 -5.87 -1.91
C ARG A 44 9.48 -7.17 -1.49
N THR A 45 8.70 -8.16 -1.08
CA THR A 45 9.18 -9.50 -0.75
C THR A 45 9.18 -10.40 -2.00
N ALA A 46 9.68 -11.63 -1.86
CA ALA A 46 9.63 -12.63 -2.92
C ALA A 46 8.23 -13.25 -3.12
N SER A 47 7.25 -12.89 -2.28
CA SER A 47 5.88 -13.38 -2.38
C SER A 47 5.29 -13.04 -3.75
N ALA A 48 4.46 -13.95 -4.28
CA ALA A 48 3.73 -13.71 -5.51
C ALA A 48 2.86 -12.45 -5.41
N ALA A 49 2.66 -11.80 -6.56
CA ALA A 49 1.68 -10.71 -6.66
C ALA A 49 0.28 -11.24 -6.31
N GLY A 50 -0.64 -10.32 -6.01
CA GLY A 50 -2.05 -10.66 -5.83
C GLY A 50 -2.64 -11.29 -7.09
N GLY A 51 -3.89 -11.77 -6.97
CA GLY A 51 -4.65 -12.25 -8.11
C GLY A 51 -4.80 -11.17 -9.20
N VAL A 52 -5.18 -11.61 -10.40
CA VAL A 52 -5.49 -10.72 -11.52
C VAL A 52 -6.66 -9.82 -11.11
N VAL A 53 -6.47 -8.51 -11.24
CA VAL A 53 -7.53 -7.51 -11.00
C VAL A 53 -8.37 -7.40 -12.26
N THR A 54 -9.67 -7.63 -12.15
CA THR A 54 -10.61 -7.44 -13.25
C THR A 54 -11.12 -5.99 -13.28
N PRO A 55 -11.63 -5.49 -14.42
CA PRO A 55 -12.24 -4.16 -14.48
C PRO A 55 -13.38 -3.97 -13.46
N SER A 56 -14.14 -5.04 -13.18
CA SER A 56 -15.20 -5.04 -12.17
C SER A 56 -14.68 -4.81 -10.76
N ASP A 57 -13.50 -5.34 -10.40
CA ASP A 57 -12.86 -5.13 -9.09
C ASP A 57 -12.46 -3.66 -8.88
N LEU A 58 -12.24 -2.93 -9.98
CA LEU A 58 -11.90 -1.51 -9.99
C LEU A 58 -13.13 -0.59 -10.11
N GLY A 59 -14.35 -1.15 -10.13
CA GLY A 59 -15.58 -0.39 -10.31
C GLY A 59 -15.71 0.23 -11.71
N MET A 60 -15.01 -0.31 -12.71
CA MET A 60 -15.11 0.16 -14.08
C MET A 60 -16.40 -0.36 -14.73
N PRO A 61 -17.12 0.47 -15.50
CA PRO A 61 -18.24 -0.01 -16.29
C PRO A 61 -17.74 -1.01 -17.33
N LEU A 62 -18.34 -2.19 -17.38
CA LEU A 62 -18.14 -3.14 -18.46
C LEU A 62 -18.85 -2.59 -19.70
N MET A 63 -18.08 -1.99 -20.61
CA MET A 63 -18.60 -1.49 -21.87
C MET A 63 -18.54 -2.61 -22.91
N ASP A 64 -19.71 -3.04 -23.37
CA ASP A 64 -19.83 -3.95 -24.50
C ASP A 64 -19.85 -3.11 -25.79
N LEU A 65 -18.66 -2.73 -26.27
CA LEU A 65 -18.52 -1.99 -27.53
C LEU A 65 -18.41 -2.98 -28.69
N PRO A 66 -19.28 -2.92 -29.72
CA PRO A 66 -19.10 -3.71 -30.92
C PRO A 66 -17.83 -3.24 -31.66
N LEU A 67 -17.05 -4.21 -32.14
CA LEU A 67 -15.82 -4.03 -32.92
C LEU A 67 -16.05 -3.29 -34.24
#